data_AF-A0A3R7JTN8-F1
#
_entry.id   AF-A0A3R7JTN8-F1
#
_cell.length_a   1.000
_cell.length_b   1.000
_cell.length_c   1.000
_cell.angle_alpha   90.00
_cell.angle_beta   90.00
_cell.angle_gamma   90.00
#
_symmetry.space_group_name_H-M   'P 1'
#
loop_
_entity.id
_entity.type
_entity.pdbx_description
1 polymer ?
#
loop_
_entity_poly.entity_id
_entity_poly.type
_entity_poly.pdbx_seq_one_letter_code
_entity_poly.pdbx_strand_id
1 'polypeptide(L)'
;MRLDDEVKGISALDAQIHGLREEIESVKSRLEVTSDSKVERELKEALQEREQLLLSLRRSLATQNGTSGSSAAPVCFSGNCKTSLANIPFGSYEVTTLVVPCYMLIGPPPLLVCHIHVYLTEDNSVVVLLRLRELHHLPDYATGGVQVTVWFEGHFSSAVQTPIVRPNGGNPQFSLTQMYLFGPHTEELESFFQLDVLNFRVDGILAE
;
A
#
# COMPACT_ATOMS: atom_id res chain seq x y z
N MET A 1 49.09 -22.50 -56.68
CA MET A 1 48.42 -21.48 -55.85
C MET A 1 49.32 -20.25 -55.93
N ARG A 2 48.84 -19.15 -56.53
CA ARG A 2 49.69 -18.02 -56.94
C ARG A 2 49.74 -17.00 -55.81
N LEU A 3 50.93 -16.43 -55.56
CA LEU A 3 51.19 -15.38 -54.56
C LEU A 3 50.19 -14.20 -54.64
N ASP A 4 49.64 -13.94 -55.83
CA ASP A 4 48.61 -12.90 -56.05
C ASP A 4 47.28 -13.17 -55.32
N ASP A 5 46.94 -14.44 -55.07
CA ASP A 5 45.72 -14.82 -54.33
C ASP A 5 45.90 -14.61 -52.82
N GLU A 6 47.12 -14.80 -52.30
CA GLU A 6 47.47 -14.56 -50.89
C GLU A 6 47.50 -13.06 -50.58
N VAL A 7 48.04 -12.24 -51.48
CA VAL A 7 48.06 -10.77 -51.32
C VAL A 7 46.64 -10.19 -51.30
N LYS A 8 45.74 -10.71 -52.14
CA LYS A 8 44.32 -10.33 -52.11
C LYS A 8 43.62 -10.78 -50.82
N GLY A 9 43.95 -11.99 -50.33
CA GLY A 9 43.45 -12.49 -49.05
C GLY A 9 43.89 -11.62 -47.86
N ILE A 10 45.15 -11.20 -47.85
CA ILE A 10 45.70 -10.30 -46.81
C ILE A 10 45.02 -8.93 -46.87
N SER A 11 44.87 -8.34 -48.06
CA SER A 11 44.18 -7.05 -48.21
C SER A 11 42.71 -7.08 -47.78
N ALA A 12 42.01 -8.21 -48.00
CA ALA A 12 40.63 -8.38 -47.56
C ALA A 12 40.54 -8.51 -46.02
N LEU A 13 41.51 -9.20 -45.40
CA LEU A 13 41.61 -9.29 -43.95
C LEU A 13 41.94 -7.93 -43.32
N ASP A 14 42.83 -7.15 -43.91
CA ASP A 14 43.16 -5.80 -43.43
C ASP A 14 41.94 -4.86 -43.50
N ALA A 15 41.13 -4.95 -44.55
CA ALA A 15 39.88 -4.19 -44.66
C ALA A 15 38.85 -4.60 -43.59
N GLN A 16 38.74 -5.90 -43.28
CA GLN A 16 37.87 -6.39 -42.20
C GLN A 16 38.37 -5.95 -40.82
N ILE A 17 39.68 -5.99 -40.58
CA ILE A 17 40.28 -5.51 -39.32
C ILE A 17 40.01 -4.02 -39.15
N HIS A 18 40.11 -3.24 -40.22
CA HIS A 18 39.81 -1.80 -40.17
C HIS A 18 38.33 -1.54 -39.85
N GLY A 19 37.39 -2.20 -40.55
CA GLY A 19 35.96 -2.06 -40.27
C GLY A 19 35.57 -2.48 -38.85
N LEU A 20 36.14 -3.59 -38.35
CA LEU A 20 35.90 -4.03 -36.97
C LEU A 20 36.47 -3.05 -35.93
N ARG A 21 37.58 -2.37 -36.22
CA ARG A 21 38.13 -1.34 -35.32
C ARG A 21 37.21 -0.12 -35.23
N GLU A 22 36.66 0.33 -36.37
CA GLU A 22 35.70 1.43 -36.40
C GLU A 22 34.41 1.07 -35.64
N GLU A 23 33.91 -0.17 -35.77
CA GLU A 23 32.77 -0.66 -35.00
C GLU A 23 33.06 -0.70 -33.50
N ILE A 24 34.24 -1.18 -33.09
CA ILE A 24 34.66 -1.20 -31.68
C ILE A 24 34.70 0.22 -31.11
N GLU A 25 35.22 1.19 -31.86
CA GLU A 25 35.33 2.58 -31.42
C GLU A 25 33.96 3.26 -31.34
N SER A 26 33.06 2.96 -32.29
CA SER A 26 31.66 3.38 -32.26
C SER A 26 30.90 2.79 -31.06
N VAL A 27 31.06 1.50 -30.78
CA VAL A 27 30.42 0.86 -29.61
C VAL A 27 31.01 1.40 -28.30
N LYS A 28 32.32 1.65 -28.24
CA LYS A 28 32.98 2.22 -27.06
C LYS A 28 32.46 3.64 -26.76
N SER A 29 32.36 4.50 -27.77
CA SER A 29 31.80 5.85 -27.59
C SER A 29 30.32 5.82 -27.15
N ARG A 30 29.53 4.87 -27.68
CA ARG A 30 28.13 4.67 -27.22
C ARG A 30 28.05 4.16 -25.78
N LEU A 31 28.99 3.32 -25.34
CA LEU A 31 29.08 2.85 -23.96
C LEU A 31 29.46 3.97 -22.99
N GLU A 32 30.41 4.83 -23.36
CA GLU A 32 30.79 6.01 -22.56
C GLU A 32 29.63 7.01 -22.42
N VAL A 33 28.75 7.11 -23.43
CA VAL A 33 27.53 7.93 -23.38
C VAL A 33 26.40 7.28 -22.56
N THR A 34 26.39 5.94 -22.42
CA THR A 34 25.36 5.21 -21.64
C THR A 34 25.76 4.92 -20.20
N SER A 35 27.04 5.05 -19.82
CA SER A 35 27.44 5.17 -18.42
C SER A 35 27.18 6.59 -17.93
N ASP A 36 25.92 6.99 -17.89
CA ASP A 36 25.53 8.36 -17.54
C ASP A 36 25.66 8.57 -16.02
N SER A 37 26.91 8.77 -15.58
CA SER A 37 27.31 9.16 -14.23
C SER A 37 26.60 10.42 -13.72
N LYS A 38 25.87 11.13 -14.60
CA LYS A 38 24.98 12.22 -14.25
C LYS A 38 23.67 11.71 -13.66
N VAL A 39 23.02 10.72 -14.30
CA VAL A 39 21.75 10.15 -13.79
C VAL A 39 21.98 9.44 -12.45
N GLU A 40 23.06 8.67 -12.31
CA GLU A 40 23.40 8.03 -11.03
C GLU A 40 23.68 9.05 -9.92
N ARG A 41 24.28 10.19 -10.27
CA ARG A 41 24.56 11.28 -9.33
C ARG A 41 23.30 12.05 -8.95
N GLU A 42 22.47 12.40 -9.92
CA GLU A 42 21.17 13.04 -9.69
C GLU A 42 20.26 12.14 -8.84
N LEU A 43 20.26 10.83 -9.08
CA LEU A 43 19.54 9.87 -8.26
C LEU A 43 20.08 9.82 -6.83
N LYS A 44 21.41 9.82 -6.65
CA LYS A 44 22.06 9.82 -5.34
C LYS A 44 21.77 11.11 -4.57
N GLU A 45 21.82 12.26 -5.24
CA GLU A 45 21.50 13.57 -4.67
C GLU A 45 20.02 13.63 -4.24
N ALA A 46 19.10 13.18 -5.10
CA ALA A 46 17.67 13.12 -4.77
C ALA A 46 17.37 12.18 -3.58
N LEU A 47 18.06 11.04 -3.49
CA LEU A 47 17.93 10.12 -2.35
C LEU A 47 18.46 10.75 -1.05
N GLN A 48 19.57 11.49 -1.12
CA GLN A 48 20.15 12.16 0.03
C GLN A 48 19.27 13.33 0.52
N GLU A 49 18.69 14.12 -0.39
CA GLU A 49 17.71 15.16 -0.06
C GLU A 49 16.46 14.57 0.61
N ARG A 50 15.94 13.46 0.06
CA ARG A 50 14.80 12.74 0.65
C ARG A 50 15.10 12.27 2.07
N GLU A 51 16.28 11.71 2.32
CA GLU A 51 16.69 11.26 3.66
C GLU A 51 16.79 12.44 4.65
N GLN A 52 17.35 13.58 4.23
CA GLN A 52 17.41 14.78 5.06
C GLN A 52 16.01 15.32 5.41
N LEU A 53 15.08 15.32 4.44
CA LEU A 53 13.69 15.72 4.65
C LEU A 53 12.99 14.80 5.65
N LEU A 54 13.17 13.48 5.54
CA LEU A 54 12.63 12.50 6.49
C LEU A 54 13.19 12.70 7.90
N LEU A 55 14.50 12.96 8.03
CA LEU A 55 15.14 13.27 9.32
C LEU A 55 14.66 14.59 9.91
N SER A 56 14.38 15.59 9.07
CA SER A 56 13.81 16.89 9.48
C SER A 56 12.36 16.74 9.96
N LEU A 57 11.55 15.98 9.23
CA LEU A 57 10.19 15.63 9.63
C LEU A 57 10.16 14.85 10.94
N ARG A 58 11.04 13.85 11.09
CA ARG A 58 11.17 13.07 12.35
C ARG A 58 11.54 13.97 13.53
N ARG A 59 12.48 14.89 13.35
CA ARG A 59 12.84 15.87 14.39
C ARG A 59 11.69 16.81 14.72
N SER A 60 11.00 17.34 13.71
CA SER A 60 9.83 18.21 13.88
C SER A 60 8.69 17.52 14.64
N LEU A 61 8.41 16.26 14.31
CA LEU A 61 7.43 15.42 15.00
C LEU A 61 7.88 15.12 16.44
N ALA A 62 9.16 14.80 16.67
CA ALA A 62 9.69 14.59 18.01
C ALA A 62 9.60 15.84 18.89
N THR A 63 9.84 17.03 18.33
CA THR A 63 9.66 18.31 19.05
C THR A 63 8.20 18.65 19.34
N GLN A 64 7.25 18.18 18.51
CA GLN A 64 5.82 18.32 18.78
C GLN A 64 5.31 17.33 19.84
N ASN A 65 5.93 16.16 19.96
CA ASN A 65 5.61 15.18 21.01
C ASN A 65 6.12 15.57 22.42
N GLY A 66 6.87 16.68 22.54
CA GLY A 66 7.33 17.22 23.83
C GLY A 66 6.21 17.80 24.72
N THR A 67 4.98 17.94 24.21
CA THR A 67 3.86 18.59 24.92
C THR A 67 2.63 17.70 25.12
N SER A 68 2.63 16.43 24.72
CA SER A 68 1.52 15.50 24.99
C SER A 68 2.03 14.10 25.31
N GLY A 69 1.80 13.67 26.55
CA GLY A 69 2.17 12.34 27.08
C GLY A 69 1.34 11.19 26.51
N SER A 70 1.34 11.03 25.19
CA SER A 70 0.82 9.85 24.49
C SER A 70 1.76 9.55 23.34
N SER A 71 2.63 8.56 23.51
CA SER A 71 3.44 8.01 22.41
C SER A 71 2.51 7.33 21.41
N ALA A 72 1.87 8.10 20.55
CA ALA A 72 1.12 7.57 19.42
C ALA A 72 2.14 7.01 18.44
N ALA A 73 1.97 5.74 18.07
CA ALA A 73 2.89 5.08 17.13
C ALA A 73 2.94 5.87 15.81
N PRO A 74 4.12 6.07 15.21
CA PRO A 74 4.28 6.87 14.01
C PRO A 74 3.53 6.24 12.82
N VAL A 75 2.54 6.96 12.29
CA VAL A 75 1.72 6.52 11.14
C VAL A 75 2.40 6.92 9.83
N CYS A 76 2.69 5.95 8.94
CA CYS A 76 3.30 6.20 7.63
C CYS A 76 2.29 6.31 6.48
N PHE A 77 1.10 5.74 6.62
CA PHE A 77 -0.02 5.99 5.71
C PHE A 77 -1.35 5.85 6.45
N SER A 78 -2.37 6.55 5.96
CA SER A 78 -3.74 6.42 6.43
C SER A 78 -4.70 6.45 5.25
N GLY A 79 -5.58 5.47 5.15
CA GLY A 79 -6.57 5.36 4.09
C GLY A 79 -7.97 5.12 4.66
N ASN A 80 -8.95 5.87 4.14
CA ASN A 80 -10.35 5.71 4.52
C ASN A 80 -11.11 4.99 3.40
N CYS A 81 -11.90 3.99 3.75
CA CYS A 81 -12.84 3.32 2.86
C CYS A 81 -14.20 3.18 3.54
N LYS A 82 -15.26 3.09 2.72
CA LYS A 82 -16.63 2.94 3.19
C LYS A 82 -17.34 1.81 2.45
N THR A 83 -18.36 1.26 3.06
CA THR A 83 -19.23 0.28 2.42
C THR A 83 -20.67 0.40 2.90
N SER A 84 -21.60 0.07 2.00
CA SER A 84 -23.02 -0.03 2.26
C SER A 84 -23.38 -1.44 2.76
N LEU A 85 -24.48 -1.53 3.50
CA LEU A 85 -25.05 -2.81 3.94
C LEU A 85 -26.25 -3.24 3.09
N ALA A 86 -26.59 -2.48 2.04
CA ALA A 86 -27.75 -2.69 1.19
C ALA A 86 -27.84 -4.10 0.58
N ASN A 87 -26.69 -4.67 0.24
CA ASN A 87 -26.59 -5.91 -0.51
C ASN A 87 -26.52 -7.16 0.38
N ILE A 88 -26.67 -7.00 1.70
CA ILE A 88 -26.63 -8.10 2.67
C ILE A 88 -28.04 -8.36 3.18
N PRO A 89 -28.76 -9.36 2.65
CA PRO A 89 -30.05 -9.78 3.19
C PRO A 89 -29.98 -10.11 4.68
N PHE A 90 -31.05 -9.85 5.43
CA PHE A 90 -31.15 -10.27 6.82
C PHE A 90 -31.02 -11.80 6.96
N GLY A 91 -30.20 -12.23 7.93
CA GLY A 91 -29.85 -13.63 8.15
C GLY A 91 -28.74 -14.15 7.24
N SER A 92 -28.15 -13.30 6.41
CA SER A 92 -27.06 -13.67 5.50
C SER A 92 -25.71 -13.09 5.93
N TYR A 93 -24.68 -13.42 5.15
CA TYR A 93 -23.35 -12.88 5.34
C TYR A 93 -22.70 -12.56 4.00
N GLU A 94 -21.87 -11.53 4.00
CA GLU A 94 -21.09 -11.12 2.85
C GLU A 94 -19.61 -11.01 3.23
N VAL A 95 -18.74 -11.37 2.27
CA VAL A 95 -17.30 -11.12 2.36
C VAL A 95 -17.01 -9.89 1.50
N THR A 96 -16.61 -8.81 2.16
CA THR A 96 -16.34 -7.53 1.51
C THR A 96 -14.83 -7.32 1.45
N THR A 97 -14.33 -6.94 0.27
CA THR A 97 -12.94 -6.53 0.07
C THR A 97 -12.90 -5.06 -0.30
N LEU A 98 -12.27 -4.25 0.54
CA LEU A 98 -12.20 -2.80 0.39
C LEU A 98 -10.82 -2.37 -0.06
N VAL A 99 -10.76 -1.54 -1.11
CA VAL A 99 -9.53 -0.90 -1.57
C VAL A 99 -9.20 0.25 -0.63
N VAL A 100 -8.04 0.18 0.02
CA VAL A 100 -7.57 1.23 0.92
C VAL A 100 -6.80 2.28 0.09
N PRO A 101 -7.28 3.53 0.01
CA PRO A 101 -6.56 4.57 -0.71
C PRO A 101 -5.21 4.84 -0.04
N CYS A 102 -4.12 4.70 -0.79
CA CYS A 102 -2.78 5.01 -0.33
C CYS A 102 -2.00 5.76 -1.42
N TYR A 103 -1.85 7.07 -1.25
CA TYR A 103 -1.40 8.00 -2.30
C TYR A 103 0.11 7.95 -2.62
N MET A 104 0.88 7.11 -1.94
CA MET A 104 2.35 7.06 -2.04
C MET A 104 2.90 5.65 -2.27
N LEU A 105 2.10 4.71 -2.80
CA LEU A 105 2.59 3.36 -3.12
C LEU A 105 3.12 3.23 -4.55
N ILE A 106 4.31 2.63 -4.66
CA ILE A 106 4.73 1.90 -5.85
C ILE A 106 4.28 0.45 -5.63
N GLY A 107 3.13 0.05 -6.17
CA GLY A 107 2.58 -1.30 -6.00
C GLY A 107 1.05 -1.34 -5.98
N PRO A 108 0.46 -2.54 -5.80
CA PRO A 108 -1.00 -2.67 -5.65
C PRO A 108 -1.46 -1.99 -4.36
N PRO A 109 -2.66 -1.37 -4.34
CA PRO A 109 -3.19 -0.77 -3.12
C PRO A 109 -3.47 -1.85 -2.07
N PRO A 110 -3.38 -1.50 -0.77
CA PRO A 110 -3.79 -2.42 0.29
C PRO A 110 -5.27 -2.78 0.17
N LEU A 111 -5.60 -4.05 0.44
CA LEU A 111 -6.98 -4.55 0.36
C LEU A 111 -7.40 -5.07 1.73
N LEU A 112 -8.39 -4.44 2.35
CA LEU A 112 -8.96 -4.88 3.63
C LEU A 112 -10.07 -5.89 3.38
N VAL A 113 -9.92 -7.09 3.94
CA VAL A 113 -10.95 -8.14 3.88
C VAL A 113 -11.71 -8.18 5.20
N CYS A 114 -13.04 -8.06 5.12
CA CYS A 114 -13.93 -8.18 6.26
C CYS A 114 -15.14 -9.04 5.93
N HIS A 115 -15.69 -9.68 6.96
CA HIS A 115 -16.95 -10.43 6.86
C HIS A 115 -18.02 -9.66 7.61
N ILE A 116 -19.15 -9.45 6.97
CA ILE A 116 -20.27 -8.71 7.54
C ILE A 116 -21.48 -9.63 7.55
N HIS A 117 -22.04 -9.84 8.73
CA HIS A 117 -23.26 -10.60 8.92
C HIS A 117 -24.34 -9.66 9.44
N VAL A 118 -25.49 -9.63 8.78
CA VAL A 118 -26.64 -8.81 9.20
C VAL A 118 -27.77 -9.76 9.53
N TYR A 119 -28.32 -9.69 10.75
CA TYR A 119 -29.42 -10.55 11.16
C TYR A 119 -30.40 -9.84 12.09
N LEU A 120 -31.61 -10.40 12.18
CA LEU A 120 -32.65 -9.95 13.09
C LEU A 120 -32.65 -10.82 14.34
N THR A 121 -32.74 -10.19 15.51
CA THR A 121 -32.99 -10.89 16.77
C THR A 121 -34.45 -11.30 16.89
N GLU A 122 -34.76 -12.14 17.88
CA GLU A 122 -36.14 -12.51 18.21
C GLU A 122 -37.00 -11.28 18.53
N ASP A 123 -36.42 -10.27 19.18
CA ASP A 123 -37.06 -8.98 19.49
C ASP A 123 -37.13 -8.01 18.29
N ASN A 124 -37.01 -8.51 17.05
CA ASN A 124 -37.02 -7.73 15.81
C ASN A 124 -35.95 -6.63 15.75
N SER A 125 -34.84 -6.76 16.49
CA SER A 125 -33.75 -5.78 16.44
C SER A 125 -32.71 -6.18 15.38
N VAL A 126 -32.20 -5.22 14.63
CA VAL A 126 -31.13 -5.47 13.68
C VAL A 126 -29.78 -5.52 14.39
N VAL A 127 -29.03 -6.58 14.12
CA VAL A 127 -27.66 -6.76 14.56
C VAL A 127 -26.75 -6.86 13.35
N VAL A 128 -25.64 -6.11 13.40
CA VAL A 128 -24.54 -6.18 12.44
C VAL A 128 -23.32 -6.74 13.15
N LEU A 129 -22.86 -7.91 12.72
CA LEU A 129 -21.64 -8.55 13.20
C LEU A 129 -20.55 -8.39 12.13
N LEU A 130 -19.54 -7.59 12.45
CA LEU A 130 -18.36 -7.36 11.65
C LEU A 130 -17.19 -8.21 12.14
N ARG A 131 -16.49 -8.88 11.22
CA ARG A 131 -15.22 -9.55 11.50
C ARG A 131 -14.16 -9.03 10.53
N LEU A 132 -13.14 -8.35 11.06
CA LEU A 132 -11.96 -8.03 10.26
C LEU A 132 -11.14 -9.32 10.09
N ARG A 133 -10.68 -9.61 8.87
CA ARG A 133 -9.94 -10.84 8.57
C ARG A 133 -8.48 -10.58 8.34
N GLU A 134 -8.16 -9.88 7.27
CA GLU A 134 -6.78 -9.63 6.88
C GLU A 134 -6.62 -8.38 6.03
N LEU A 135 -5.39 -7.90 5.92
CA LEU A 135 -5.00 -6.85 4.98
C LEU A 135 -4.03 -7.41 3.96
N HIS A 136 -4.42 -7.48 2.70
CA HIS A 136 -3.50 -7.82 1.61
C HIS A 136 -2.68 -6.60 1.18
N HIS A 137 -1.52 -6.88 0.59
CA HIS A 137 -0.63 -5.86 0.00
C HIS A 137 -0.27 -4.75 1.00
N LEU A 138 0.02 -5.12 2.25
CA LEU A 138 0.59 -4.17 3.21
C LEU A 138 1.88 -3.61 2.60
N PRO A 139 2.06 -2.28 2.55
CA PRO A 139 3.28 -1.69 2.01
C PRO A 139 4.48 -2.03 2.88
N ASP A 140 5.61 -2.37 2.26
CA ASP A 140 6.83 -2.82 2.97
C ASP A 140 7.39 -1.77 3.94
N TYR A 141 7.10 -0.49 3.70
CA TYR A 141 7.51 0.59 4.59
C TYR A 141 6.68 0.67 5.89
N ALA A 142 5.55 -0.03 6.01
CA ALA A 142 4.74 -0.11 7.22
C ALA A 142 5.28 -1.20 8.18
N THR A 143 6.52 -1.03 8.61
CA THR A 143 7.31 -2.03 9.35
C THR A 143 6.77 -2.35 10.75
N GLY A 144 5.99 -1.45 11.35
CA GLY A 144 5.38 -1.60 12.67
C GLY A 144 4.07 -2.39 12.66
N GLY A 145 3.47 -2.57 11.48
CA GLY A 145 2.19 -3.26 11.30
C GLY A 145 1.07 -2.32 10.85
N VAL A 146 -0.16 -2.75 11.08
CA VAL A 146 -1.37 -2.03 10.67
C VAL A 146 -2.39 -1.98 11.81
N GLN A 147 -3.13 -0.89 11.85
CA GLN A 147 -4.27 -0.72 12.74
C GLN A 147 -5.50 -0.33 11.93
N VAL A 148 -6.66 -0.88 12.31
CA VAL A 148 -7.93 -0.56 11.64
C VAL A 148 -8.90 0.03 12.66
N THR A 149 -9.54 1.13 12.30
CA THR A 149 -10.63 1.75 13.06
C THR A 149 -11.92 1.63 12.26
N VAL A 150 -13.02 1.22 12.89
CA VAL A 150 -14.31 0.99 12.25
C VAL A 150 -15.41 1.73 12.99
N TRP A 151 -16.30 2.44 12.29
CA TRP A 151 -17.44 3.14 12.88
C TRP A 151 -18.58 3.31 11.87
N PHE A 152 -19.78 3.65 12.35
CA PHE A 152 -20.89 4.04 11.49
C PHE A 152 -20.93 5.55 11.25
N GLU A 153 -21.27 5.95 10.03
CA GLU A 153 -21.38 7.34 9.60
C GLU A 153 -22.30 8.12 10.54
N GLY A 154 -21.89 9.33 10.95
CA GLY A 154 -22.62 10.13 11.94
C GLY A 154 -22.50 9.65 13.39
N HIS A 155 -21.94 8.46 13.64
CA HIS A 155 -21.88 7.83 14.95
C HIS A 155 -20.45 7.43 15.35
N PHE A 156 -19.52 8.39 15.44
CA PHE A 156 -18.14 8.09 15.85
C PHE A 156 -18.03 7.53 17.27
N SER A 157 -19.05 7.70 18.13
CA SER A 157 -19.14 7.01 19.43
C SER A 157 -19.20 5.48 19.31
N SER A 158 -19.53 4.94 18.13
CA SER A 158 -19.48 3.52 17.80
C SER A 158 -18.09 3.05 17.36
N ALA A 159 -17.08 3.92 17.37
CA ALA A 159 -15.76 3.60 16.85
C ALA A 159 -15.08 2.50 17.66
N VAL A 160 -14.57 1.49 16.96
CA VAL A 160 -13.78 0.39 17.52
C VAL A 160 -12.48 0.30 16.77
N GLN A 161 -11.39 0.17 17.51
CA GLN A 161 -10.03 0.15 16.97
C GLN A 161 -9.35 -1.18 17.28
N THR A 162 -8.67 -1.76 16.30
CA THR A 162 -7.86 -2.96 16.51
C THR A 162 -6.59 -2.63 17.30
N PRO A 163 -5.95 -3.62 17.94
CA PRO A 163 -4.53 -3.50 18.23
C PRO A 163 -3.72 -3.35 16.92
N ILE A 164 -2.46 -2.92 17.04
CA ILE A 164 -1.53 -2.92 15.91
C ILE A 164 -1.14 -4.38 15.60
N VAL A 165 -1.37 -4.80 14.36
CA VAL A 165 -1.09 -6.17 13.89
C VAL A 165 0.09 -6.16 12.93
N ARG A 166 1.12 -6.95 13.25
CA ARG A 166 2.31 -7.09 12.40
C ARG A 166 2.13 -8.15 11.30
N PRO A 167 2.80 -8.00 10.15
CA PRO A 167 2.90 -9.06 9.15
C PRO A 167 3.83 -10.18 9.65
N ASN A 168 3.27 -11.30 10.11
CA ASN A 168 4.05 -12.46 10.58
C ASN A 168 4.51 -13.35 9.41
N GLY A 169 5.28 -12.79 8.47
CA GLY A 169 5.70 -13.50 7.25
C GLY A 169 4.60 -13.67 6.20
N GLY A 170 3.51 -12.93 6.33
CA GLY A 170 2.36 -12.90 5.43
C GLY A 170 1.48 -11.68 5.72
N ASN A 171 0.22 -11.71 5.26
CA ASN A 171 -0.73 -10.63 5.50
C ASN A 171 -1.01 -10.45 7.00
N PRO A 172 -1.11 -9.21 7.51
CA PRO A 172 -1.66 -8.98 8.84
C PRO A 172 -3.05 -9.60 8.99
N GLN A 173 -3.24 -10.42 10.02
CA GLN A 173 -4.51 -11.08 10.33
C GLN A 173 -5.14 -10.47 11.58
N PHE A 174 -6.38 -10.02 11.45
CA PHE A 174 -7.13 -9.42 12.55
C PHE A 174 -7.96 -10.47 13.27
N SER A 175 -8.03 -10.36 14.59
CA SER A 175 -8.95 -11.16 15.44
C SER A 175 -10.19 -10.38 15.86
N LEU A 176 -10.36 -9.13 15.39
CA LEU A 176 -11.45 -8.26 15.81
C LEU A 176 -12.79 -8.79 15.29
N THR A 177 -13.69 -9.05 16.22
CA THR A 177 -15.11 -9.31 15.98
C THR A 177 -15.91 -8.26 16.75
N GLN A 178 -16.68 -7.46 16.04
CA GLN A 178 -17.49 -6.38 16.62
C GLN A 178 -18.96 -6.56 16.28
N MET A 179 -19.81 -6.42 17.29
CA MET A 179 -21.27 -6.48 17.15
C MET A 179 -21.86 -5.10 17.39
N TYR A 180 -22.75 -4.67 16.49
CA TYR A 180 -23.50 -3.42 16.59
C TYR A 180 -24.99 -3.73 16.63
N LEU A 181 -25.72 -3.07 17.53
CA LEU A 181 -27.16 -3.25 17.72
C LEU A 181 -27.88 -1.94 17.34
N PHE A 182 -28.75 -2.00 16.32
CA PHE A 182 -29.39 -0.83 15.72
C PHE A 182 -30.86 -0.61 16.15
N GLY A 183 -31.36 -1.40 17.10
CA GLY A 183 -32.76 -1.34 17.51
C GLY A 183 -33.69 -1.99 16.48
N PRO A 184 -35.01 -1.74 16.57
CA PRO A 184 -36.01 -2.45 15.78
C PRO A 184 -35.83 -2.21 14.27
N HIS A 185 -36.18 -3.21 13.48
CA HIS A 185 -36.17 -3.10 12.03
C HIS A 185 -37.26 -2.12 11.54
N THR A 186 -36.84 -0.99 10.98
CA THR A 186 -37.69 0.09 10.46
C THR A 186 -37.25 0.53 9.05
N GLU A 187 -38.15 1.17 8.30
CA GLU A 187 -37.85 1.71 6.96
C GLU A 187 -36.73 2.77 7.00
N GLU A 188 -36.63 3.54 8.08
CA GLU A 188 -35.53 4.51 8.29
C GLU A 188 -34.18 3.80 8.40
N LEU A 189 -34.14 2.68 9.13
CA LEU A 189 -32.93 1.89 9.31
C LEU A 189 -32.53 1.18 8.01
N GLU A 190 -33.49 0.69 7.23
CA GLU A 190 -33.25 0.18 5.88
C GLU A 190 -32.66 1.26 4.97
N SER A 191 -33.26 2.46 4.98
CA SER A 191 -32.78 3.60 4.20
C SER A 191 -31.37 4.01 4.62
N PHE A 192 -31.06 3.94 5.92
CA PHE A 192 -29.71 4.16 6.42
C PHE A 192 -28.74 3.12 5.86
N PHE A 193 -29.06 1.83 5.93
CA PHE A 193 -28.20 0.76 5.39
C PHE A 193 -28.03 0.77 3.88
N GLN A 194 -28.90 1.44 3.13
CA GLN A 194 -28.72 1.66 1.70
C GLN A 194 -27.52 2.57 1.38
N LEU A 195 -27.15 3.47 2.30
CA LEU A 195 -26.02 4.38 2.13
C LEU A 195 -24.69 3.71 2.50
N ASP A 196 -23.57 4.28 2.06
CA ASP A 196 -22.22 3.89 2.49
C ASP A 196 -21.97 4.32 3.95
N VAL A 197 -22.53 3.55 4.89
CA VAL A 197 -22.58 3.91 6.31
C VAL A 197 -21.46 3.32 7.13
N LEU A 198 -20.86 2.20 6.73
CA LEU A 198 -19.81 1.56 7.52
C LEU A 198 -18.45 2.06 7.06
N ASN A 199 -17.79 2.82 7.94
CA ASN A 199 -16.50 3.44 7.68
C ASN A 199 -15.36 2.59 8.24
N PHE A 200 -14.24 2.59 7.52
CA PHE A 200 -12.99 1.98 7.92
C PHE A 200 -11.85 2.97 7.69
N ARG A 201 -11.02 3.19 8.71
CA ARG A 201 -9.70 3.82 8.58
C ARG A 201 -8.64 2.77 8.79
N VAL A 202 -7.70 2.67 7.85
CA VAL A 202 -6.56 1.76 7.91
C VAL A 202 -5.29 2.59 8.03
N ASP A 203 -4.61 2.43 9.15
CA ASP A 203 -3.40 3.16 9.50
C ASP A 203 -2.19 2.20 9.44
N GLY A 204 -1.21 2.50 8.60
CA GLY A 204 0.07 1.80 8.56
C GLY A 204 1.05 2.41 9.56
N ILE A 205 1.71 1.57 10.34
CA ILE A 205 2.56 1.98 11.46
C ILE A 205 4.03 1.71 11.13
N LEU A 206 4.91 2.64 11.48
CA LEU A 206 6.36 2.43 11.47
C LEU A 206 6.82 1.82 12.80
N ALA A 207 7.70 0.84 12.75
CA ALA A 207 8.36 0.34 13.95
C ALA A 207 9.24 1.44 14.55
N GLU A 208 9.25 1.55 15.89
CA GLU A 208 10.12 2.47 16.63
C GLU A 208 11.60 2.06 16.56
#